data_AF-A0A1W4W3B2-F1
#
_entry.id   AF-A0A1W4W3B2-F1
#
_cell.length_a   1.000
_cell.length_b   1.000
_cell.length_c   1.000
_cell.angle_alpha   90.00
_cell.angle_beta   90.00
_cell.angle_gamma   90.00
#
_symmetry.space_group_name_H-M   'P 1'
#
loop_
_entity.id
_entity.type
_entity.pdbx_description
1 polymer ?
#
loop_
_entity_poly.entity_id
_entity_poly.type
_entity_poly.pdbx_seq_one_letter_code
_entity_poly.pdbx_strand_id
1 'polypeptide(L)'
;MATGKVKVVKTTKKAGDHDPKECNHTLRGQYIHYKPARAIEGKPLVKLYEQSGVRDLIVPKRDPLELPGIWPESEYKRLKKQARVITEKERKAMIEEAERKKIQLQDECEERRQMLKKAQLEQKPKPGSTLNQAEDEATKKSLYLLQRAFELRQEQEDEVKAANSIILASKCLAIRQAQLTEKEVIKRELEEEDRRLDMMMEQRRQMAINEEERKRQEQKEKNRTFVGAMMQQIKENEISRLMETEAKEEESRNINRALIAMRREDDEKEKAKREKQKQIREEFNRNNKELEKYKLIEREEEKITEMRVQEFMRKKAEREEQLEREIQEGKAAKEKEIARLRAMQERAADQQAAADELNAMRIQEEVEREWRDKQKAIAKRKADAEEELKRDRARQMEDIRKGQALEIARERQEFFQVAKVQQEEYNKEQEKKRKQREAAVCHRKELLKQINEKELERIEKQKQKFEEGEAIRLEQEIRSLNIKQILKKKVETLKQNNVPKKFVTDVARQLGV
;
A
#
# COMPACT_ATOMS: atom_id res chain seq x y z
N MET A 1 -53.79 -77.32 -5.50
CA MET A 1 -54.63 -77.55 -4.30
C MET A 1 -55.43 -76.29 -4.01
N ALA A 2 -56.67 -76.40 -3.54
CA ALA A 2 -57.53 -75.23 -3.29
C ALA A 2 -57.75 -75.02 -1.78
N THR A 3 -57.53 -73.80 -1.29
CA THR A 3 -57.86 -73.39 0.08
C THR A 3 -58.36 -71.94 0.08
N GLY A 4 -59.68 -71.76 -0.06
CA GLY A 4 -60.30 -70.43 0.07
C GLY A 4 -60.28 -69.97 1.53
N LYS A 5 -59.92 -68.70 1.79
CA LYS A 5 -60.01 -68.09 3.12
C LYS A 5 -61.29 -67.26 3.23
N VAL A 6 -62.14 -67.64 4.19
CA VAL A 6 -63.44 -67.01 4.47
C VAL A 6 -63.27 -65.60 5.01
N LYS A 7 -64.06 -64.64 4.51
CA LYS A 7 -64.16 -63.30 5.11
C LYS A 7 -64.92 -63.38 6.44
N VAL A 8 -64.22 -63.19 7.55
CA VAL A 8 -64.85 -63.04 8.88
C VAL A 8 -65.54 -61.68 8.97
N VAL A 9 -66.86 -61.68 9.07
CA VAL A 9 -67.66 -60.47 9.30
C VAL A 9 -67.52 -60.04 10.76
N LYS A 10 -66.86 -58.92 11.02
CA LYS A 10 -66.76 -58.34 12.37
C LYS A 10 -68.09 -57.70 12.77
N THR A 11 -68.79 -58.31 13.72
CA THR A 11 -70.01 -57.73 14.34
C THR A 11 -69.64 -56.59 15.30
N THR A 12 -69.82 -55.35 14.87
CA THR A 12 -69.61 -54.17 15.72
C THR A 12 -70.78 -54.02 16.70
N LYS A 13 -70.65 -54.53 17.94
CA LYS A 13 -71.50 -54.06 19.05
C LYS A 13 -71.30 -52.55 19.19
N LYS A 14 -72.38 -51.76 19.16
CA LYS A 14 -72.31 -50.32 19.47
C LYS A 14 -72.18 -50.15 20.99
N ALA A 15 -71.49 -49.10 21.43
CA ALA A 15 -71.44 -48.76 22.85
C ALA A 15 -72.86 -48.49 23.35
N GLY A 16 -73.36 -49.35 24.24
CA GLY A 16 -74.74 -49.33 24.76
C GLY A 16 -75.57 -50.58 24.44
N ASP A 17 -75.24 -51.38 23.42
CA ASP A 17 -75.91 -52.68 23.17
C ASP A 17 -75.44 -53.74 24.20
N HIS A 18 -76.25 -53.96 25.23
CA HIS A 18 -76.10 -55.00 26.25
C HIS A 18 -77.27 -55.99 26.19
N ASP A 19 -77.02 -57.23 26.61
CA ASP A 19 -77.95 -58.35 26.44
C ASP A 19 -78.99 -58.42 27.59
N PRO A 20 -80.19 -59.00 27.40
CA PRO A 20 -81.26 -58.98 28.41
C PRO A 20 -80.96 -59.68 29.76
N LYS A 21 -79.79 -60.32 29.90
CA LYS A 21 -79.28 -60.88 31.16
C LYS A 21 -78.47 -59.87 31.97
N GLU A 22 -78.05 -58.77 31.34
CA GLU A 22 -77.17 -57.73 31.88
C GLU A 22 -77.97 -56.51 32.40
N CYS A 23 -79.26 -56.40 32.03
CA CYS A 23 -80.16 -55.35 32.50
C CYS A 23 -81.62 -55.84 32.54
N ASN A 24 -82.24 -55.77 33.73
CA ASN A 24 -83.63 -56.17 33.98
C ASN A 24 -84.65 -55.02 33.88
N HIS A 25 -84.26 -53.83 33.40
CA HIS A 25 -85.21 -52.72 33.31
C HIS A 25 -86.32 -52.97 32.28
N THR A 26 -87.56 -52.72 32.71
CA THR A 26 -88.76 -52.76 31.87
C THR A 26 -89.42 -51.38 31.81
N LEU A 27 -89.91 -50.99 30.64
CA LEU A 27 -90.82 -49.85 30.46
C LEU A 27 -92.19 -50.39 30.04
N ARG A 28 -93.25 -50.01 30.78
CA ARG A 28 -94.64 -50.46 30.57
C ARG A 28 -94.80 -51.98 30.37
N GLY A 29 -94.05 -52.77 31.14
CA GLY A 29 -94.13 -54.25 31.13
C GLY A 29 -93.32 -54.95 30.04
N GLN A 30 -92.58 -54.22 29.19
CA GLN A 30 -91.64 -54.81 28.22
C GLN A 30 -90.19 -54.46 28.59
N TYR A 31 -89.27 -55.40 28.45
CA TYR A 31 -87.84 -55.16 28.64
C TYR A 31 -87.32 -54.17 27.60
N ILE A 32 -86.50 -53.19 28.00
CA ILE A 32 -85.97 -52.15 27.09
C ILE A 32 -85.09 -52.77 25.98
N HIS A 33 -84.57 -53.98 26.22
CA HIS A 33 -83.73 -54.75 25.30
C HIS A 33 -84.53 -55.74 24.43
N TYR A 34 -85.86 -55.77 24.51
CA TYR A 34 -86.71 -56.67 23.73
C TYR A 34 -86.70 -56.29 22.24
N LYS A 35 -86.01 -57.09 21.44
CA LYS A 35 -86.01 -57.03 19.97
C LYS A 35 -86.96 -58.14 19.47
N PRO A 36 -88.12 -57.83 18.84
CA PRO A 36 -89.03 -58.86 18.34
C PRO A 36 -88.35 -59.73 17.29
N ALA A 37 -88.61 -61.04 17.34
CA ALA A 37 -87.99 -62.04 16.48
C ALA A 37 -88.48 -61.97 15.03
N ARG A 38 -89.66 -61.40 14.78
CA ARG A 38 -90.19 -61.08 13.45
C ARG A 38 -90.70 -59.65 13.42
N ALA A 39 -90.41 -58.92 12.35
CA ALA A 39 -90.82 -57.51 12.16
C ALA A 39 -92.35 -57.27 12.13
N ILE A 40 -93.14 -58.34 12.19
CA ILE A 40 -94.60 -58.41 12.18
C ILE A 40 -95.20 -58.46 13.61
N GLU A 41 -94.43 -58.90 14.62
CA GLU A 41 -94.94 -59.08 15.99
C GLU A 41 -95.47 -57.76 16.58
N GLY A 42 -96.63 -57.85 17.26
CA GLY A 42 -97.28 -56.71 17.93
C GLY A 42 -97.96 -55.67 17.02
N LYS A 43 -97.98 -55.88 15.69
CA LYS A 43 -98.59 -54.95 14.73
C LYS A 43 -99.90 -55.49 14.15
N PRO A 44 -100.91 -54.64 13.94
CA PRO A 44 -102.14 -55.07 13.28
C PRO A 44 -101.88 -55.44 11.81
N LEU A 45 -102.37 -56.62 11.43
CA LEU A 45 -102.32 -57.15 10.07
C LEU A 45 -103.72 -57.12 9.45
N VAL A 46 -103.80 -56.71 8.19
CA VAL A 46 -105.01 -56.85 7.38
C VAL A 46 -104.75 -57.89 6.29
N LYS A 47 -105.60 -58.92 6.21
CA LYS A 47 -105.55 -59.94 5.16
C LYS A 47 -106.39 -59.50 3.97
N LEU A 48 -105.75 -59.30 2.82
CA LEU A 48 -106.44 -59.05 1.55
C LEU A 48 -106.51 -60.35 0.75
N TYR A 49 -107.71 -60.65 0.24
CA TYR A 49 -108.02 -61.84 -0.56
C TYR A 49 -108.13 -61.44 -2.03
N GLU A 50 -107.03 -61.55 -2.77
CA GLU A 50 -106.98 -61.32 -4.22
C GLU A 50 -107.08 -62.67 -4.95
N GLN A 51 -107.49 -62.67 -6.23
CA GLN A 51 -107.64 -63.90 -7.02
C GLN A 51 -106.34 -64.70 -7.21
N SER A 52 -105.17 -64.08 -6.96
CA SER A 52 -103.84 -64.72 -6.96
C SER A 52 -103.34 -65.15 -5.58
N GLY A 53 -104.20 -65.18 -4.55
CA GLY A 53 -103.88 -65.64 -3.19
C GLY A 53 -103.82 -64.52 -2.14
N VAL A 54 -103.81 -64.93 -0.87
CA VAL A 54 -103.94 -64.04 0.30
C VAL A 54 -102.63 -63.33 0.63
N ARG A 55 -102.70 -62.03 0.91
CA ARG A 55 -101.56 -61.21 1.37
C ARG A 55 -101.86 -60.53 2.70
N ASP A 56 -100.90 -60.61 3.61
CA ASP A 56 -100.97 -59.98 4.94
C ASP A 56 -100.22 -58.64 4.91
N LEU A 57 -100.93 -57.52 5.01
CA LEU A 57 -100.34 -56.17 5.05
C LEU A 57 -100.25 -55.64 6.49
N ILE A 58 -99.10 -55.07 6.85
CA ILE A 58 -98.87 -54.41 8.13
C ILE A 58 -99.41 -52.97 8.06
N VAL A 59 -100.33 -52.60 8.94
CA VAL A 59 -100.85 -51.22 9.01
C VAL A 59 -99.92 -50.35 9.86
N PRO A 60 -99.41 -49.21 9.35
CA PRO A 60 -98.61 -48.27 10.16
C PRO A 60 -99.47 -47.56 11.20
N LYS A 61 -99.08 -47.64 12.47
CA LYS A 61 -99.63 -46.77 13.53
C LYS A 61 -99.12 -45.34 13.36
N ARG A 62 -99.94 -44.35 13.71
CA ARG A 62 -99.59 -42.91 13.65
C ARG A 62 -99.18 -42.33 15.01
N ASP A 63 -99.23 -43.12 16.06
CA ASP A 63 -98.88 -42.70 17.42
C ASP A 63 -97.36 -42.45 17.53
N PRO A 64 -96.91 -41.41 18.25
CA PRO A 64 -95.48 -41.17 18.47
C PRO A 64 -94.79 -42.37 19.14
N LEU A 65 -93.54 -42.63 18.77
CA LEU A 65 -92.70 -43.59 19.48
C LEU A 65 -92.29 -43.03 20.84
N GLU A 66 -93.04 -43.35 21.89
CA GLU A 66 -92.80 -42.94 23.29
C GLU A 66 -91.59 -43.65 23.95
N LEU A 67 -90.48 -43.77 23.21
CA LEU A 67 -89.22 -44.36 23.64
C LEU A 67 -88.17 -43.24 23.78
N PRO A 68 -87.93 -42.70 24.99
CA PRO A 68 -86.95 -41.63 25.20
C PRO A 68 -85.52 -42.16 24.97
N GLY A 69 -84.77 -41.49 24.09
CA GLY A 69 -83.36 -41.78 23.90
C GLY A 69 -82.53 -41.32 25.09
N ILE A 70 -81.77 -42.23 25.71
CA ILE A 70 -80.91 -41.95 26.86
C ILE A 70 -79.54 -41.48 26.36
N TRP A 71 -79.10 -40.30 26.80
CA TRP A 71 -77.80 -39.71 26.44
C TRP A 71 -76.85 -39.68 27.64
N PRO A 72 -75.53 -39.91 27.45
CA PRO A 72 -74.56 -39.80 28.54
C PRO A 72 -74.35 -38.34 28.96
N GLU A 73 -74.23 -38.11 30.27
CA GLU A 73 -74.17 -36.77 30.86
C GLU A 73 -72.94 -35.95 30.39
N SER A 74 -71.86 -36.63 30.00
CA SER A 74 -70.65 -36.03 29.41
C SER A 74 -70.94 -35.37 28.05
N GLU A 75 -71.74 -35.98 27.19
CA GLU A 75 -72.15 -35.39 25.90
C GLU A 75 -73.18 -34.28 26.10
N TYR A 76 -74.11 -34.43 27.04
CA TYR A 76 -75.00 -33.33 27.43
C TYR A 76 -74.22 -32.11 27.93
N LYS A 77 -73.21 -32.31 28.80
CA LYS A 77 -72.31 -31.24 29.27
C LYS A 77 -71.44 -30.66 28.13
N ARG A 78 -71.01 -31.46 27.14
CA ARG A 78 -70.30 -30.99 25.94
C ARG A 78 -71.20 -30.09 25.09
N LEU A 79 -72.39 -30.58 24.73
CA LEU A 79 -73.37 -29.85 23.92
C LEU A 79 -73.83 -28.57 24.61
N LYS A 80 -74.09 -28.61 25.93
CA LYS A 80 -74.46 -27.43 26.73
C LYS A 80 -73.35 -26.36 26.81
N LYS A 81 -72.07 -26.76 26.73
CA LYS A 81 -70.94 -25.81 26.59
C LYS A 81 -70.84 -25.25 25.17
N GLN A 82 -71.00 -26.09 24.14
CA GLN A 82 -70.92 -25.67 22.73
C GLN A 82 -72.11 -24.79 22.30
N ALA A 83 -73.28 -24.95 22.93
CA ALA A 83 -74.47 -24.13 22.69
C ALA A 83 -74.42 -22.74 23.35
N ARG A 84 -73.45 -22.46 24.23
CA ARG A 84 -73.26 -21.12 24.79
C ARG A 84 -72.54 -20.24 23.76
N VAL A 85 -73.31 -19.44 23.04
CA VAL A 85 -72.78 -18.37 22.18
C VAL A 85 -72.04 -17.36 23.06
N ILE A 86 -70.73 -17.26 22.89
CA ILE A 86 -69.87 -16.30 23.61
C ILE A 86 -70.05 -14.93 22.98
N THR A 87 -70.46 -13.94 23.77
CA THR A 87 -70.62 -12.55 23.31
C THR A 87 -69.27 -11.88 23.07
N GLU A 88 -69.23 -10.83 22.23
CA GLU A 88 -67.99 -10.09 21.97
C GLU A 88 -67.37 -9.48 23.24
N LYS A 89 -68.19 -9.13 24.23
CA LYS A 89 -67.73 -8.61 25.52
C LYS A 89 -67.03 -9.69 26.35
N GLU A 90 -67.60 -10.89 26.45
CA GLU A 90 -66.96 -12.04 27.10
C GLU A 90 -65.66 -12.43 26.37
N ARG A 91 -65.66 -12.39 25.03
CA ARG A 91 -64.46 -12.68 24.23
C ARG A 91 -63.33 -11.67 24.48
N LYS A 92 -63.64 -10.37 24.63
CA LYS A 92 -62.66 -9.34 24.99
C LYS A 92 -62.12 -9.54 26.42
N ALA A 93 -63.00 -9.75 27.40
CA ALA A 93 -62.59 -10.03 28.78
C ALA A 93 -61.69 -11.27 28.89
N MET A 94 -61.96 -12.32 28.11
CA MET A 94 -61.13 -13.53 28.07
C MET A 94 -59.73 -13.28 27.46
N ILE A 95 -59.61 -12.35 26.52
CA ILE A 95 -58.32 -11.90 25.96
C ILE A 95 -57.57 -11.06 26.99
N GLU A 96 -58.22 -10.07 27.60
CA GLU A 96 -57.61 -9.23 28.65
C GLU A 96 -57.13 -10.06 29.84
N GLU A 97 -57.87 -11.08 30.27
CA GLU A 97 -57.42 -12.01 31.31
C GLU A 97 -56.19 -12.83 30.89
N ALA A 98 -56.12 -13.26 29.63
CA ALA A 98 -54.97 -14.00 29.10
C ALA A 98 -53.73 -13.09 28.98
N GLU A 99 -53.92 -11.83 28.57
CA GLU A 99 -52.85 -10.82 28.50
C GLU A 99 -52.34 -10.47 29.90
N ARG A 100 -53.21 -10.26 30.89
CA ARG A 100 -52.80 -10.02 32.30
C ARG A 100 -51.98 -11.19 32.87
N LYS A 101 -52.41 -12.44 32.64
CA LYS A 101 -51.68 -13.65 33.07
C LYS A 101 -50.34 -13.81 32.34
N LYS A 102 -50.26 -13.40 31.07
CA LYS A 102 -49.01 -13.37 30.30
C LYS A 102 -48.05 -12.31 30.84
N ILE A 103 -48.53 -11.11 31.16
CA ILE A 103 -47.73 -10.02 31.75
C ILE A 103 -47.14 -10.48 33.09
N GLN A 104 -47.96 -11.03 34.00
CA GLN A 104 -47.50 -11.58 35.28
C GLN A 104 -46.36 -12.63 35.12
N LEU A 105 -46.50 -13.55 34.17
CA LEU A 105 -45.45 -14.54 33.85
C LEU A 105 -44.19 -13.90 33.25
N GLN A 106 -44.30 -12.77 32.55
CA GLN A 106 -43.14 -12.01 32.05
C GLN A 106 -42.45 -11.28 33.20
N ASP A 107 -43.21 -10.62 34.08
CA ASP A 107 -42.70 -9.90 35.26
C ASP A 107 -41.93 -10.86 36.20
N GLU A 108 -42.51 -12.01 36.54
CA GLU A 108 -41.85 -13.07 37.32
C GLU A 108 -40.53 -13.56 36.68
N CYS A 109 -40.50 -13.66 35.34
CA CYS A 109 -39.29 -14.03 34.61
C CYS A 109 -38.23 -12.91 34.62
N GLU A 110 -38.64 -11.64 34.54
CA GLU A 110 -37.73 -10.50 34.63
C GLU A 110 -37.19 -10.29 36.05
N GLU A 111 -38.00 -10.44 37.08
CA GLU A 111 -37.53 -10.45 38.48
C GLU A 111 -36.51 -11.57 38.72
N ARG A 112 -36.80 -12.79 38.27
CA ARG A 112 -35.85 -13.92 38.37
C ARG A 112 -34.55 -13.64 37.62
N ARG A 113 -34.61 -13.03 36.44
CA ARG A 113 -33.44 -12.59 35.65
C ARG A 113 -32.65 -11.48 36.35
N GLN A 114 -33.32 -10.54 37.01
CA GLN A 114 -32.68 -9.49 37.80
C GLN A 114 -32.00 -10.06 39.05
N MET A 115 -32.63 -11.01 39.74
CA MET A 115 -32.06 -11.68 40.91
C MET A 115 -30.81 -12.50 40.55
N LEU A 116 -30.84 -13.25 39.44
CA LEU A 116 -29.66 -13.93 38.91
C LEU A 116 -28.54 -12.94 38.55
N LYS A 117 -28.87 -11.78 37.96
CA LYS A 117 -27.89 -10.74 37.63
C LYS A 117 -27.25 -10.10 38.88
N LYS A 118 -28.02 -9.93 39.97
CA LYS A 118 -27.50 -9.46 41.28
C LYS A 118 -26.55 -10.48 41.89
N ALA A 119 -26.96 -11.75 41.99
CA ALA A 119 -26.12 -12.83 42.49
C ALA A 119 -24.82 -13.01 41.69
N GLN A 120 -24.86 -12.82 40.37
CA GLN A 120 -23.66 -12.87 39.52
C GLN A 120 -22.72 -11.66 39.72
N LEU A 121 -23.27 -10.48 40.08
CA LEU A 121 -22.49 -9.30 40.47
C LEU A 121 -21.80 -9.48 41.84
N GLU A 122 -22.44 -10.22 42.75
CA GLU A 122 -21.92 -10.57 44.08
C GLU A 122 -20.86 -11.69 44.03
N GLN A 123 -20.82 -12.50 42.97
CA GLN A 123 -19.80 -13.52 42.71
C GLN A 123 -18.44 -12.98 42.20
N LYS A 124 -18.26 -11.65 42.15
CA LYS A 124 -16.94 -11.06 41.83
C LYS A 124 -15.87 -11.55 42.82
N PRO A 125 -14.65 -11.89 42.36
CA PRO A 125 -13.66 -12.53 43.22
C PRO A 125 -13.22 -11.59 44.34
N LYS A 126 -13.29 -12.07 45.58
CA LYS A 126 -12.94 -11.29 46.79
C LYS A 126 -11.52 -10.72 46.64
N PRO A 127 -11.27 -9.46 47.08
CA PRO A 127 -9.95 -8.85 47.02
C PRO A 127 -8.94 -9.73 47.77
N GLY A 128 -7.77 -9.97 47.16
CA GLY A 128 -6.72 -10.83 47.70
C GLY A 128 -6.89 -12.34 47.45
N SER A 129 -7.92 -12.79 46.73
CA SER A 129 -7.99 -14.19 46.25
C SER A 129 -6.96 -14.47 45.15
N THR A 130 -6.54 -15.73 44.99
CA THR A 130 -5.54 -16.15 43.98
C THR A 130 -5.98 -15.89 42.54
N LEU A 131 -7.29 -16.01 42.25
CA LEU A 131 -7.86 -15.62 40.96
C LEU A 131 -7.73 -14.11 40.74
N ASN A 132 -8.07 -13.30 41.75
CA ASN A 132 -7.93 -11.84 41.68
C ASN A 132 -6.44 -11.44 41.51
N GLN A 133 -5.48 -12.11 42.16
CA GLN A 133 -4.05 -11.92 41.93
C GLN A 133 -3.60 -12.26 40.50
N ALA A 134 -4.13 -13.35 39.92
CA ALA A 134 -3.86 -13.72 38.54
C ALA A 134 -4.48 -12.74 37.52
N GLU A 135 -5.68 -12.21 37.82
CA GLU A 135 -6.34 -11.14 37.07
C GLU A 135 -5.58 -9.82 37.20
N ASP A 136 -5.06 -9.49 38.38
CA ASP A 136 -4.18 -8.34 38.63
C ASP A 136 -2.87 -8.44 37.84
N GLU A 137 -2.26 -9.63 37.78
CA GLU A 137 -1.08 -9.86 36.95
C GLU A 137 -1.42 -9.81 35.45
N ALA A 138 -2.54 -10.39 35.02
CA ALA A 138 -2.97 -10.37 33.62
C ALA A 138 -3.29 -8.93 33.16
N THR A 139 -3.95 -8.13 33.99
CA THR A 139 -4.22 -6.72 33.72
C THR A 139 -2.94 -5.88 33.74
N LYS A 140 -2.01 -6.08 34.69
CA LYS A 140 -0.69 -5.42 34.67
C LYS A 140 0.11 -5.77 33.41
N LYS A 141 0.12 -7.04 32.98
CA LYS A 141 0.75 -7.49 31.73
C LYS A 141 0.06 -6.88 30.51
N SER A 142 -1.27 -6.84 30.48
CA SER A 142 -2.05 -6.22 29.41
C SER A 142 -1.83 -4.70 29.31
N LEU A 143 -1.77 -3.99 30.45
CA LEU A 143 -1.50 -2.56 30.51
C LEU A 143 -0.07 -2.24 30.06
N TYR A 144 0.92 -3.06 30.46
CA TYR A 144 2.29 -2.94 29.96
C TYR A 144 2.37 -3.16 28.45
N LEU A 145 1.67 -4.16 27.90
CA LEU A 145 1.61 -4.41 26.45
C LEU A 145 0.92 -3.24 25.72
N LEU A 146 -0.16 -2.70 26.26
CA LEU A 146 -0.86 -1.53 25.71
C LEU A 146 0.04 -0.28 25.71
N GLN A 147 0.70 0.00 26.83
CA GLN A 147 1.64 1.12 26.96
C GLN A 147 2.82 0.96 26.00
N ARG A 148 3.43 -0.23 25.92
CA ARG A 148 4.54 -0.50 25.02
C ARG A 148 4.14 -0.43 23.55
N ALA A 149 2.93 -0.84 23.19
CA ALA A 149 2.40 -0.67 21.84
C ALA A 149 2.15 0.81 21.50
N PHE A 150 1.67 1.60 22.48
CA PHE A 150 1.50 3.05 22.36
C PHE A 150 2.84 3.78 22.23
N GLU A 151 3.84 3.43 23.05
CA GLU A 151 5.22 3.93 22.94
C GLU A 151 5.83 3.57 21.58
N LEU A 152 5.71 2.33 21.12
CA LEU A 152 6.20 1.92 19.80
C LEU A 152 5.50 2.68 18.66
N ARG A 153 4.19 2.96 18.77
CA ARG A 153 3.47 3.83 17.81
C ARG A 153 4.00 5.27 17.85
N GLN A 154 4.28 5.80 19.04
CA GLN A 154 4.85 7.14 19.21
C GLN A 154 6.27 7.27 18.64
N GLU A 155 7.12 6.25 18.78
CA GLU A 155 8.45 6.20 18.14
C GLU A 155 8.39 6.06 16.60
N GLN A 156 7.22 5.70 16.04
CA GLN A 156 6.98 5.65 14.60
C GLN A 156 6.41 6.96 14.02
N GLU A 157 6.10 7.98 14.82
CA GLU A 157 5.78 9.32 14.30
C GLU A 157 7.06 9.95 13.72
N ASP A 158 7.03 10.48 12.49
CA ASP A 158 8.25 10.90 11.77
C ASP A 158 8.98 12.08 12.43
N GLU A 159 8.24 12.96 13.12
CA GLU A 159 8.79 14.04 13.95
C GLU A 159 9.62 13.46 15.13
N VAL A 160 9.20 12.31 15.66
CA VAL A 160 9.88 11.60 16.75
C VAL A 160 11.08 10.82 16.21
N LYS A 161 10.99 10.24 15.00
CA LYS A 161 12.15 9.66 14.29
C LYS A 161 13.23 10.71 14.01
N ALA A 162 12.85 11.88 13.50
CA ALA A 162 13.76 13.00 13.26
C ALA A 162 14.45 13.45 14.56
N ALA A 163 13.70 13.53 15.66
CA ALA A 163 14.26 13.82 16.97
C ALA A 163 15.24 12.75 17.46
N ASN A 164 14.94 11.46 17.28
CA ASN A 164 15.87 10.37 17.59
C ASN A 164 17.19 10.48 16.81
N SER A 165 17.15 10.91 15.55
CA SER A 165 18.34 11.17 14.73
C SER A 165 19.19 12.32 15.29
N ILE A 166 18.55 13.45 15.65
CA ILE A 166 19.22 14.59 16.30
C ILE A 166 19.86 14.17 17.63
N ILE A 167 19.10 13.44 18.47
CA ILE A 167 19.57 12.92 19.76
C ILE A 167 20.78 12.00 19.60
N LEU A 168 20.78 11.12 18.59
CA LEU A 168 21.91 10.24 18.29
C LEU A 168 23.14 11.05 17.86
N ALA A 169 22.97 12.02 16.96
CA ALA A 169 24.07 12.90 16.52
C ALA A 169 24.69 13.66 17.71
N SER A 170 23.88 14.20 18.62
CA SER A 170 24.38 14.90 19.82
C SER A 170 25.08 13.97 20.82
N LYS A 171 24.65 12.70 20.95
CA LYS A 171 25.38 11.68 21.72
C LYS A 171 26.76 11.40 21.10
N CYS A 172 26.82 11.21 19.78
CA CYS A 172 28.08 11.01 19.06
C CYS A 172 29.03 12.23 19.19
N LEU A 173 28.49 13.45 19.14
CA LEU A 173 29.27 14.67 19.35
C LEU A 173 29.83 14.77 20.78
N ALA A 174 29.03 14.43 21.79
CA ALA A 174 29.47 14.40 23.19
C ALA A 174 30.62 13.40 23.42
N ILE A 175 30.49 12.18 22.88
CA ILE A 175 31.54 11.14 22.95
C ILE A 175 32.81 11.62 22.21
N ARG A 176 32.67 12.16 21.00
CA ARG A 176 33.80 12.69 20.23
C ARG A 176 34.52 13.83 20.97
N GLN A 177 33.80 14.70 21.67
CA GLN A 177 34.43 15.79 22.42
C GLN A 177 35.15 15.29 23.68
N ALA A 178 34.64 14.26 24.36
CA ALA A 178 35.36 13.58 25.44
C ALA A 178 36.67 12.94 24.93
N GLN A 179 36.60 12.20 23.82
CA GLN A 179 37.77 11.58 23.16
C GLN A 179 38.82 12.59 22.70
N LEU A 180 38.41 13.80 22.28
CA LEU A 180 39.34 14.89 21.98
C LEU A 180 40.06 15.39 23.24
N THR A 181 39.33 15.61 24.35
CA THR A 181 39.97 16.01 25.62
C THR A 181 40.86 14.91 26.21
N GLU A 182 40.50 13.64 26.07
CA GLU A 182 41.34 12.49 26.44
C GLU A 182 42.63 12.47 25.60
N LYS A 183 42.54 12.67 24.28
CA LYS A 183 43.70 12.76 23.40
C LYS A 183 44.61 13.95 23.73
N GLU A 184 44.04 15.08 24.16
CA GLU A 184 44.79 16.26 24.62
C GLU A 184 45.45 16.07 26.00
N VAL A 185 44.94 15.16 26.85
CA VAL A 185 45.62 14.69 28.07
C VAL A 185 46.78 13.79 27.69
N ILE A 186 46.52 12.72 26.95
CA ILE A 186 47.53 11.73 26.53
C ILE A 186 48.70 12.38 25.79
N LYS A 187 48.43 13.39 24.93
CA LYS A 187 49.50 14.11 24.22
C LYS A 187 50.41 14.91 25.17
N ARG A 188 49.86 15.49 26.25
CA ARG A 188 50.67 16.22 27.25
C ARG A 188 51.50 15.27 28.11
N GLU A 189 50.90 14.17 28.55
CA GLU A 189 51.60 13.13 29.31
C GLU A 189 52.76 12.53 28.49
N LEU A 190 52.55 12.29 27.19
CA LEU A 190 53.60 11.83 26.27
C LEU A 190 54.68 12.89 26.05
N GLU A 191 54.33 14.16 25.84
CA GLU A 191 55.31 15.25 25.76
C GLU A 191 56.12 15.45 27.05
N GLU A 192 55.57 15.15 28.22
CA GLU A 192 56.26 15.23 29.51
C GLU A 192 57.24 14.07 29.71
N GLU A 193 56.86 12.85 29.30
CA GLU A 193 57.76 11.69 29.29
C GLU A 193 58.86 11.79 28.23
N ASP A 194 58.56 12.28 27.02
CA ASP A 194 59.56 12.53 25.96
C ASP A 194 60.65 13.51 26.46
N ARG A 195 60.25 14.62 27.09
CA ARG A 195 61.19 15.57 27.72
C ARG A 195 62.03 14.90 28.82
N ARG A 196 61.46 13.97 29.60
CA ARG A 196 62.20 13.22 30.63
C ARG A 196 63.24 12.28 30.02
N LEU A 197 62.90 11.64 28.89
CA LEU A 197 63.82 10.78 28.13
C LEU A 197 64.95 11.60 27.50
N ASP A 198 64.63 12.74 26.87
CA ASP A 198 65.63 13.66 26.30
C ASP A 198 66.63 14.15 27.35
N MET A 199 66.16 14.53 28.55
CA MET A 199 67.04 14.91 29.66
C MET A 199 68.00 13.79 30.07
N MET A 200 67.54 12.53 30.12
CA MET A 200 68.42 11.38 30.40
C MET A 200 69.39 11.08 29.25
N MET A 201 68.98 11.29 27.99
CA MET A 201 69.84 11.10 26.81
C MET A 201 70.91 12.18 26.69
N GLU A 202 70.58 13.44 26.99
CA GLU A 202 71.52 14.56 27.10
C GLU A 202 72.57 14.29 28.19
N GLN A 203 72.14 13.87 29.39
CA GLN A 203 73.06 13.46 30.47
C GLN A 203 73.99 12.32 30.05
N ARG A 204 73.48 11.31 29.33
CA ARG A 204 74.29 10.22 28.77
C ARG A 204 75.28 10.72 27.72
N ARG A 205 74.90 11.67 26.86
CA ARG A 205 75.83 12.28 25.87
C ARG A 205 76.94 13.06 26.56
N GLN A 206 76.62 13.85 27.59
CA GLN A 206 77.60 14.60 28.37
C GLN A 206 78.59 13.65 29.08
N MET A 207 78.10 12.57 29.71
CA MET A 207 78.96 11.53 30.29
C MET A 207 79.89 10.88 29.26
N ALA A 208 79.39 10.58 28.04
CA ALA A 208 80.19 9.99 26.97
C ALA A 208 81.27 10.96 26.45
N ILE A 209 80.95 12.25 26.30
CA ILE A 209 81.91 13.30 25.90
C ILE A 209 83.01 13.43 26.97
N ASN A 210 82.64 13.53 28.25
CA ASN A 210 83.60 13.63 29.36
C ASN A 210 84.56 12.42 29.41
N GLU A 211 84.05 11.21 29.11
CA GLU A 211 84.84 9.98 29.04
C GLU A 211 85.77 9.93 27.81
N GLU A 212 85.36 10.48 26.67
CA GLU A 212 86.24 10.64 25.50
C GLU A 212 87.32 11.70 25.75
N GLU A 213 86.97 12.84 26.37
CA GLU A 213 87.95 13.86 26.77
C GLU A 213 88.98 13.30 27.74
N ARG A 214 88.56 12.50 28.73
CA ARG A 214 89.46 11.79 29.67
C ARG A 214 90.46 10.91 28.93
N LYS A 215 89.99 10.06 28.01
CA LYS A 215 90.86 9.23 27.15
C LYS A 215 91.80 10.07 26.28
N ARG A 216 91.32 11.21 25.76
CA ARG A 216 92.10 12.14 24.95
C ARG A 216 93.16 12.89 25.78
N GLN A 217 92.94 13.11 27.07
CA GLN A 217 93.95 13.61 28.00
C GLN A 217 95.02 12.55 28.26
N GLU A 218 94.64 11.32 28.62
CA GLU A 218 95.60 10.20 28.77
C GLU A 218 96.45 9.98 27.50
N GLN A 219 95.84 10.06 26.32
CA GLN A 219 96.55 9.91 25.04
C GLN A 219 97.57 11.05 24.82
N LYS A 220 97.24 12.29 25.21
CA LYS A 220 98.17 13.43 25.16
C LYS A 220 99.35 13.23 26.12
N GLU A 221 99.13 12.65 27.30
CA GLU A 221 100.18 12.37 28.27
C GLU A 221 101.11 11.25 27.79
N LYS A 222 100.55 10.14 27.29
CA LYS A 222 101.30 9.03 26.66
C LYS A 222 102.12 9.52 25.45
N ASN A 223 101.58 10.44 24.65
CA ASN A 223 102.32 11.06 23.55
C ASN A 223 103.44 11.99 24.05
N ARG A 224 103.23 12.76 25.13
CA ARG A 224 104.26 13.62 25.73
C ARG A 224 105.44 12.82 26.27
N THR A 225 105.20 11.72 26.98
CA THR A 225 106.28 10.87 27.50
C THR A 225 107.04 10.16 26.38
N PHE A 226 106.34 9.68 25.34
CA PHE A 226 106.96 9.09 24.15
C PHE A 226 107.86 10.08 23.39
N VAL A 227 107.39 11.31 23.17
CA VAL A 227 108.21 12.37 22.54
C VAL A 227 109.44 12.72 23.39
N GLY A 228 109.30 12.75 24.72
CA GLY A 228 110.42 12.95 25.64
C GLY A 228 111.50 11.87 25.50
N ALA A 229 111.11 10.59 25.45
CA ALA A 229 112.02 9.47 25.25
C ALA A 229 112.71 9.51 23.87
N MET A 230 111.97 9.84 22.80
CA MET A 230 112.55 10.00 21.46
C MET A 230 113.58 11.15 21.41
N MET A 231 113.34 12.27 22.11
CA MET A 231 114.32 13.35 22.24
C MET A 231 115.59 12.95 23.03
N GLN A 232 115.50 11.98 23.93
CA GLN A 232 116.69 11.42 24.61
C GLN A 232 117.49 10.55 23.64
N GLN A 233 116.83 9.63 22.92
CA GLN A 233 117.47 8.78 21.91
C GLN A 233 118.16 9.58 20.80
N ILE A 234 117.60 10.71 20.37
CA ILE A 234 118.26 11.58 19.37
C ILE A 234 119.59 12.11 19.92
N LYS A 235 119.62 12.60 21.18
CA LYS A 235 120.84 13.11 21.82
C LYS A 235 121.89 12.03 22.04
N GLU A 236 121.48 10.82 22.40
CA GLU A 236 122.37 9.65 22.54
C GLU A 236 123.03 9.30 21.20
N ASN A 237 122.29 9.39 20.09
CA ASN A 237 122.83 9.20 18.74
C ASN A 237 123.75 10.35 18.29
N GLU A 238 123.45 11.61 18.67
CA GLU A 238 124.32 12.76 18.40
C GLU A 238 125.66 12.66 19.16
N ILE A 239 125.63 12.28 20.44
CA ILE A 239 126.84 12.01 21.24
C ILE A 239 127.64 10.86 20.63
N SER A 240 126.98 9.78 20.20
CA SER A 240 127.65 8.63 19.56
C SER A 240 128.37 9.02 18.27
N ARG A 241 127.77 9.90 17.45
CA ARG A 241 128.42 10.46 16.24
C ARG A 241 129.63 11.33 16.57
N LEU A 242 129.58 12.11 17.65
CA LEU A 242 130.72 12.92 18.12
C LEU A 242 131.92 12.03 18.50
N MET A 243 131.69 10.98 19.30
CA MET A 243 132.72 9.99 19.65
C MET A 243 133.34 9.34 18.39
N GLU A 244 132.50 9.00 17.40
CA GLU A 244 132.95 8.48 16.10
C GLU A 244 133.80 9.46 15.28
N THR A 245 133.60 10.76 15.43
CA THR A 245 134.44 11.77 14.75
C THR A 245 135.77 11.99 15.47
N GLU A 246 135.78 11.97 16.81
CA GLU A 246 137.01 12.10 17.60
C GLU A 246 137.98 10.92 17.36
N ALA A 247 137.46 9.70 17.28
CA ALA A 247 138.27 8.51 16.96
C ALA A 247 138.98 8.63 15.58
N LYS A 248 138.26 9.14 14.56
CA LYS A 248 138.81 9.34 13.21
C LYS A 248 139.89 10.44 13.18
N GLU A 249 139.83 11.42 14.08
CA GLU A 249 140.93 12.37 14.26
C GLU A 249 142.18 11.73 14.89
N GLU A 250 142.04 10.85 15.88
CA GLU A 250 143.19 10.15 16.47
C GLU A 250 143.89 9.21 15.48
N GLU A 251 143.12 8.46 14.69
CA GLU A 251 143.65 7.67 13.56
C GLU A 251 144.42 8.55 12.56
N SER A 252 143.82 9.68 12.18
CA SER A 252 144.44 10.65 11.25
C SER A 252 145.75 11.24 11.80
N ARG A 253 145.80 11.54 13.11
CA ARG A 253 147.02 12.03 13.80
C ARG A 253 148.12 10.97 13.81
N ASN A 254 147.77 9.69 13.99
CA ASN A 254 148.74 8.58 13.96
C ASN A 254 149.25 8.26 12.55
N ILE A 255 148.39 8.30 11.53
CA ILE A 255 148.80 8.17 10.12
C ILE A 255 149.78 9.29 9.73
N ASN A 256 149.53 10.53 10.18
CA ASN A 256 150.41 11.67 9.89
C ASN A 256 151.81 11.49 10.51
N ARG A 257 151.89 11.00 11.76
CA ARG A 257 153.17 10.66 12.42
C ARG A 257 153.97 9.60 11.64
N ALA A 258 153.32 8.56 11.12
CA ALA A 258 153.96 7.54 10.30
C ALA A 258 154.48 8.12 8.96
N LEU A 259 153.71 9.00 8.32
CA LEU A 259 154.09 9.65 7.06
C LEU A 259 155.34 10.54 7.21
N ILE A 260 155.51 11.21 8.36
CA ILE A 260 156.68 12.03 8.68
C ILE A 260 157.95 11.15 8.85
N ALA A 261 157.82 9.95 9.42
CA ALA A 261 158.92 9.00 9.53
C ALA A 261 159.37 8.51 8.14
N MET A 262 158.43 8.06 7.30
CA MET A 262 158.71 7.62 5.92
C MET A 262 159.44 8.70 5.11
N ARG A 263 158.99 9.96 5.19
CA ARG A 263 159.64 11.08 4.49
C ARG A 263 161.11 11.27 4.84
N ARG A 264 161.53 11.01 6.08
CA ARG A 264 162.95 11.14 6.47
C ARG A 264 163.83 10.10 5.79
N GLU A 265 163.40 8.84 5.71
CA GLU A 265 164.14 7.83 4.96
C GLU A 265 164.17 8.15 3.46
N ASP A 266 163.07 8.67 2.90
CA ASP A 266 162.99 8.95 1.47
C ASP A 266 163.83 10.18 1.07
N ASP A 267 163.98 11.19 1.92
CA ASP A 267 164.96 12.30 1.72
C ASP A 267 166.42 11.81 1.73
N GLU A 268 166.74 10.74 2.46
CA GLU A 268 168.06 10.10 2.41
C GLU A 268 168.25 9.30 1.11
N LYS A 269 167.23 8.55 0.67
CA LYS A 269 167.23 7.81 -0.60
C LYS A 269 167.29 8.75 -1.81
N GLU A 270 166.63 9.91 -1.78
CA GLU A 270 166.61 10.87 -2.90
C GLU A 270 167.92 11.65 -3.06
N LYS A 271 168.71 11.86 -1.98
CA LYS A 271 170.10 12.37 -2.11
C LYS A 271 170.93 11.43 -3.00
N ALA A 272 170.91 10.13 -2.68
CA ALA A 272 171.63 9.10 -3.46
C ALA A 272 171.08 8.86 -4.88
N LYS A 273 169.86 9.31 -5.19
CA LYS A 273 169.29 9.31 -6.55
C LYS A 273 169.64 10.58 -7.34
N ARG A 274 169.70 11.76 -6.70
CA ARG A 274 170.00 13.03 -7.39
C ARG A 274 171.38 13.06 -8.01
N GLU A 275 172.35 12.41 -7.39
CA GLU A 275 173.70 12.21 -7.95
C GLU A 275 173.67 11.39 -9.26
N LYS A 276 172.70 10.47 -9.39
CA LYS A 276 172.51 9.63 -10.59
C LYS A 276 171.63 10.30 -11.65
N GLN A 277 170.52 10.93 -11.27
CA GLN A 277 169.58 11.55 -12.23
C GLN A 277 170.17 12.71 -13.05
N LYS A 278 171.22 13.38 -12.54
CA LYS A 278 171.97 14.36 -13.34
C LYS A 278 172.55 13.78 -14.64
N GLN A 279 172.75 12.47 -14.71
CA GLN A 279 173.38 11.78 -15.84
C GLN A 279 172.40 11.41 -16.99
N ILE A 280 171.08 11.66 -16.83
CA ILE A 280 170.04 11.13 -17.74
C ILE A 280 169.20 12.22 -18.42
N ARG A 281 169.01 13.39 -17.80
CA ARG A 281 168.02 14.38 -18.28
C ARG A 281 168.36 15.12 -19.58
N GLU A 282 169.55 14.92 -20.13
CA GLU A 282 170.03 15.64 -21.32
C GLU A 282 169.49 15.05 -22.65
N GLU A 283 168.82 13.89 -22.62
CA GLU A 283 168.52 13.10 -23.83
C GLU A 283 167.13 13.33 -24.48
N PHE A 284 166.06 13.61 -23.73
CA PHE A 284 164.68 13.27 -24.15
C PHE A 284 163.85 14.35 -24.90
N ASN A 285 164.28 15.61 -24.95
CA ASN A 285 163.33 16.74 -24.99
C ASN A 285 162.77 17.17 -26.39
N ARG A 286 162.38 16.26 -27.30
CA ARG A 286 162.32 16.54 -28.77
C ARG A 286 161.01 16.19 -29.56
N ASN A 287 159.85 15.83 -28.97
CA ASN A 287 159.03 14.74 -29.57
C ASN A 287 157.54 14.84 -30.09
N ASN A 288 156.60 15.76 -29.74
CA ASN A 288 155.15 15.53 -30.09
C ASN A 288 154.22 16.78 -30.27
N LYS A 289 152.97 16.64 -30.82
CA LYS A 289 151.92 17.69 -30.98
C LYS A 289 150.41 17.28 -30.86
N GLU A 290 149.50 17.54 -31.84
CA GLU A 290 148.03 17.83 -31.66
C GLU A 290 147.01 17.10 -32.60
N LEU A 291 145.68 17.15 -32.30
CA LEU A 291 144.53 16.67 -33.13
C LEU A 291 143.15 17.33 -32.74
N GLU A 292 142.13 17.42 -33.63
CA GLU A 292 140.86 18.18 -33.40
C GLU A 292 139.66 17.85 -34.39
N LYS A 293 138.43 18.42 -34.19
CA LYS A 293 137.33 18.77 -35.17
C LYS A 293 135.87 18.18 -35.10
N TYR A 294 135.26 17.79 -36.24
CA TYR A 294 133.92 18.26 -36.76
C TYR A 294 132.59 17.63 -36.22
N LYS A 295 131.45 18.37 -36.38
CA LYS A 295 130.01 17.99 -36.12
C LYS A 295 128.97 18.90 -36.87
N LEU A 296 127.67 18.51 -36.95
CA LEU A 296 126.37 19.28 -37.11
C LEU A 296 125.44 18.86 -38.30
N ILE A 297 124.09 18.69 -38.12
CA ILE A 297 123.09 18.63 -39.26
C ILE A 297 121.55 18.91 -39.03
N GLU A 298 120.75 18.11 -38.31
CA GLU A 298 119.31 17.76 -38.63
C GLU A 298 118.10 18.55 -38.00
N ARG A 299 116.84 18.41 -38.51
CA ARG A 299 115.59 18.97 -37.86
C ARG A 299 114.13 18.38 -38.03
N GLU A 300 113.29 18.73 -39.04
CA GLU A 300 112.01 19.50 -38.74
C GLU A 300 110.54 19.00 -39.00
N GLU A 301 110.21 17.95 -39.76
CA GLU A 301 108.86 17.79 -40.38
C GLU A 301 107.67 17.34 -39.47
N GLU A 302 106.46 17.94 -39.64
CA GLU A 302 105.13 17.53 -39.08
C GLU A 302 103.95 18.20 -39.87
N LYS A 303 102.73 18.27 -39.29
CA LYS A 303 101.60 19.23 -39.55
C LYS A 303 100.67 18.96 -40.77
N ILE A 304 99.56 18.17 -40.61
CA ILE A 304 98.67 17.75 -41.75
C ILE A 304 97.12 17.63 -41.52
N THR A 305 96.58 16.87 -40.54
CA THR A 305 95.31 16.08 -40.73
C THR A 305 93.97 16.59 -40.12
N GLU A 306 93.24 17.56 -40.71
CA GLU A 306 92.04 18.15 -40.04
C GLU A 306 90.90 18.69 -40.96
N MET A 307 90.05 17.86 -41.61
CA MET A 307 89.04 18.39 -42.58
C MET A 307 87.82 17.50 -42.99
N ARG A 308 86.88 17.05 -42.12
CA ARG A 308 85.84 16.06 -42.57
C ARG A 308 84.47 15.94 -41.84
N VAL A 309 83.68 17.01 -41.64
CA VAL A 309 82.51 17.01 -40.69
C VAL A 309 81.09 17.33 -41.25
N GLN A 310 80.89 17.87 -42.47
CA GLN A 310 79.85 18.90 -42.66
C GLN A 310 78.49 18.60 -43.39
N GLU A 311 78.07 17.35 -43.68
CA GLU A 311 76.93 17.12 -44.63
C GLU A 311 75.53 16.72 -44.10
N PHE A 312 75.33 16.24 -42.87
CA PHE A 312 74.10 15.46 -42.55
C PHE A 312 72.78 16.26 -42.36
N MET A 313 72.81 17.59 -42.24
CA MET A 313 71.67 18.41 -41.76
C MET A 313 70.55 18.73 -42.80
N ARG A 314 70.53 18.10 -43.99
CA ARG A 314 69.74 18.57 -45.15
C ARG A 314 68.41 17.82 -45.43
N LYS A 315 67.85 17.09 -44.47
CA LYS A 315 66.57 16.34 -44.63
C LYS A 315 65.64 16.56 -43.42
N LYS A 316 65.11 17.78 -43.22
CA LYS A 316 63.90 18.33 -43.89
C LYS A 316 62.65 17.51 -43.50
N ALA A 317 61.74 17.98 -42.64
CA ALA A 317 60.94 19.22 -42.71
C ALA A 317 59.95 19.25 -43.90
N GLU A 318 59.24 18.14 -44.14
CA GLU A 318 58.34 17.95 -45.29
C GLU A 318 57.20 16.95 -44.99
N ARG A 319 56.63 16.97 -43.78
CA ARG A 319 55.58 16.00 -43.36
C ARG A 319 54.42 16.57 -42.50
N GLU A 320 54.40 17.86 -42.17
CA GLU A 320 53.51 18.40 -41.12
C GLU A 320 52.39 19.35 -41.65
N GLU A 321 52.25 19.56 -42.96
CA GLU A 321 51.47 20.69 -43.51
C GLU A 321 50.13 20.35 -44.20
N GLN A 322 49.62 19.11 -44.16
CA GLN A 322 48.54 18.67 -45.09
C GLN A 322 47.28 17.99 -44.52
N LEU A 323 47.08 17.85 -43.20
CA LEU A 323 45.91 17.12 -42.64
C LEU A 323 45.08 17.89 -41.59
N GLU A 324 45.10 19.22 -41.61
CA GLU A 324 44.52 20.06 -40.54
C GLU A 324 43.44 21.07 -41.02
N ARG A 325 42.70 20.83 -42.12
CA ARG A 325 41.84 21.89 -42.73
C ARG A 325 40.39 21.63 -43.16
N GLU A 326 39.85 20.40 -43.23
CA GLU A 326 38.58 20.18 -43.96
C GLU A 326 37.29 19.85 -43.16
N ILE A 327 37.31 19.31 -41.93
CA ILE A 327 36.09 18.75 -41.31
C ILE A 327 35.80 19.30 -39.89
N GLN A 328 35.40 20.57 -39.78
CA GLN A 328 34.91 21.21 -38.53
C GLN A 328 33.65 22.08 -38.69
N GLU A 329 33.17 22.40 -39.90
CA GLU A 329 32.12 23.43 -40.11
C GLU A 329 30.72 22.90 -40.48
N GLY A 330 30.47 21.60 -40.35
CA GLY A 330 29.15 20.98 -40.56
C GLY A 330 28.15 21.13 -39.40
N LYS A 331 28.13 22.28 -38.71
CA LYS A 331 27.35 22.45 -37.48
C LYS A 331 25.83 22.46 -37.72
N ALA A 332 25.13 21.77 -36.82
CA ALA A 332 23.68 21.66 -36.78
C ALA A 332 22.94 23.00 -36.89
N ALA A 333 22.02 23.09 -37.84
CA ALA A 333 21.04 24.16 -37.92
C ALA A 333 19.70 23.65 -38.47
N LYS A 334 18.69 23.60 -37.58
CA LYS A 334 17.25 23.50 -37.84
C LYS A 334 16.77 22.15 -38.42
N GLU A 335 15.99 21.35 -37.67
CA GLU A 335 14.60 21.59 -37.24
C GLU A 335 13.63 21.53 -38.43
N LYS A 336 12.76 20.53 -38.50
CA LYS A 336 11.47 20.46 -37.77
C LYS A 336 10.56 21.64 -38.09
N GLU A 337 9.88 21.56 -39.23
CA GLU A 337 8.51 22.07 -39.34
C GLU A 337 7.67 21.10 -40.21
N ILE A 338 6.37 21.39 -40.34
CA ILE A 338 5.39 20.61 -41.11
C ILE A 338 5.20 19.15 -40.63
N ALA A 339 5.11 18.99 -39.31
CA ALA A 339 3.91 18.33 -38.81
C ALA A 339 2.68 19.24 -39.10
N ARG A 340 1.46 18.68 -39.16
CA ARG A 340 0.17 19.40 -39.33
C ARG A 340 -0.26 19.79 -40.77
N LEU A 341 -0.57 18.80 -41.63
CA LEU A 341 -1.73 18.84 -42.56
C LEU A 341 -1.97 17.50 -43.30
N ARG A 342 -2.27 16.42 -42.56
CA ARG A 342 -2.88 15.17 -43.09
C ARG A 342 -3.97 14.65 -42.15
N ALA A 343 -4.92 15.52 -41.85
CA ALA A 343 -6.04 15.26 -40.94
C ALA A 343 -7.33 15.96 -41.44
N MET A 344 -7.66 15.78 -42.71
CA MET A 344 -8.91 16.28 -43.32
C MET A 344 -9.22 15.49 -44.61
N GLN A 345 -9.92 14.36 -44.48
CA GLN A 345 -10.85 13.79 -45.48
C GLN A 345 -11.43 12.47 -44.94
N GLU A 346 -12.59 12.58 -44.29
CA GLU A 346 -13.53 11.48 -44.11
C GLU A 346 -14.83 11.82 -44.84
N ARG A 347 -15.51 10.80 -45.37
CA ARG A 347 -16.93 10.73 -45.82
C ARG A 347 -17.68 12.06 -46.09
N ALA A 348 -18.11 12.23 -47.34
CA ALA A 348 -19.22 13.12 -47.68
C ALA A 348 -20.16 12.48 -48.74
N ALA A 349 -21.42 12.28 -48.34
CA ALA A 349 -22.63 12.08 -49.14
C ALA A 349 -22.73 10.92 -50.17
N ASP A 350 -23.70 10.05 -49.94
CA ASP A 350 -24.14 8.94 -50.81
C ASP A 350 -24.95 9.38 -52.06
N GLN A 351 -25.26 8.41 -52.92
CA GLN A 351 -26.09 8.53 -54.12
C GLN A 351 -27.45 7.82 -53.92
N GLN A 352 -28.60 8.53 -53.99
CA GLN A 352 -29.93 7.99 -54.34
C GLN A 352 -31.05 9.05 -54.22
N ALA A 353 -31.75 9.38 -55.33
CA ALA A 353 -33.17 9.83 -55.41
C ALA A 353 -33.50 10.53 -56.77
N ALA A 354 -33.95 9.78 -57.79
CA ALA A 354 -34.51 10.33 -59.05
C ALA A 354 -35.20 9.23 -59.89
N ALA A 355 -36.52 8.97 -59.71
CA ALA A 355 -37.15 7.79 -60.36
C ALA A 355 -38.66 7.83 -60.71
N ASP A 356 -39.49 8.79 -60.25
CA ASP A 356 -40.96 8.70 -60.37
C ASP A 356 -41.63 9.99 -60.92
N GLU A 357 -42.05 10.03 -62.21
CA GLU A 357 -42.76 11.21 -62.77
C GLU A 357 -43.63 11.00 -64.04
N LEU A 358 -44.40 9.90 -64.22
CA LEU A 358 -45.21 9.73 -65.47
C LEU A 358 -46.46 8.80 -65.39
N ASN A 359 -47.70 9.35 -65.29
CA ASN A 359 -48.98 8.76 -65.81
C ASN A 359 -50.28 9.56 -65.41
N ALA A 360 -51.05 10.15 -66.36
CA ALA A 360 -52.44 10.66 -66.13
C ALA A 360 -53.26 11.08 -67.41
N MET A 361 -54.63 11.08 -67.31
CA MET A 361 -55.71 11.80 -68.09
C MET A 361 -56.34 11.27 -69.43
N ARG A 362 -57.71 11.16 -69.54
CA ARG A 362 -58.67 11.59 -70.67
C ARG A 362 -60.14 10.98 -70.72
N ILE A 363 -61.08 11.62 -71.51
CA ILE A 363 -62.40 11.15 -72.15
C ILE A 363 -63.74 11.12 -71.32
N GLN A 364 -65.04 11.20 -71.81
CA GLN A 364 -65.83 11.91 -72.90
C GLN A 364 -67.42 11.68 -72.78
N GLU A 365 -68.31 12.20 -73.66
CA GLU A 365 -69.83 12.29 -73.58
C GLU A 365 -70.63 12.21 -74.96
N GLU A 366 -72.00 12.07 -75.03
CA GLU A 366 -72.99 12.43 -76.14
C GLU A 366 -74.53 12.02 -75.94
N VAL A 367 -75.53 12.49 -76.80
CA VAL A 367 -76.97 11.97 -77.14
C VAL A 367 -78.25 12.91 -76.99
N GLU A 368 -79.27 12.89 -77.93
CA GLU A 368 -80.73 13.31 -77.70
C GLU A 368 -81.82 13.05 -78.84
N ARG A 369 -83.14 12.87 -78.50
CA ARG A 369 -84.45 13.33 -79.14
C ARG A 369 -85.65 12.35 -79.35
N GLU A 370 -86.85 12.69 -78.83
CA GLU A 370 -88.19 12.09 -79.14
C GLU A 370 -89.36 13.10 -78.86
N TRP A 371 -90.62 12.87 -79.32
CA TRP A 371 -91.80 13.64 -78.81
C TRP A 371 -93.25 13.07 -79.01
N ARG A 372 -93.72 12.87 -80.26
CA ARG A 372 -95.00 13.45 -80.78
C ARG A 372 -96.39 12.94 -80.31
N ASP A 373 -97.11 12.16 -81.14
CA ASP A 373 -98.61 12.08 -81.25
C ASP A 373 -99.43 11.61 -80.04
N LYS A 374 -98.82 11.49 -78.87
CA LYS A 374 -99.40 11.06 -77.60
C LYS A 374 -100.65 11.87 -77.18
N GLN A 375 -100.80 13.11 -77.65
CA GLN A 375 -101.54 14.19 -76.97
C GLN A 375 -103.07 14.05 -76.81
N LYS A 376 -103.83 13.46 -77.75
CA LYS A 376 -105.31 13.50 -77.68
C LYS A 376 -105.93 12.29 -76.99
N ALA A 377 -105.35 11.09 -77.16
CA ALA A 377 -105.66 9.94 -76.30
C ALA A 377 -105.22 10.21 -74.84
N ILE A 378 -104.13 10.98 -74.67
CA ILE A 378 -103.74 11.57 -73.38
C ILE A 378 -104.87 12.40 -72.75
N ALA A 379 -105.78 13.05 -73.49
CA ALA A 379 -106.73 14.00 -72.90
C ALA A 379 -107.86 13.33 -72.08
N LYS A 380 -108.49 12.25 -72.58
CA LYS A 380 -109.51 11.53 -71.79
C LYS A 380 -108.86 10.62 -70.75
N ARG A 381 -107.74 9.97 -71.09
CA ARG A 381 -106.90 9.31 -70.07
C ARG A 381 -106.45 10.29 -68.97
N LYS A 382 -106.14 11.55 -69.29
CA LYS A 382 -105.86 12.60 -68.30
C LYS A 382 -107.05 12.82 -67.38
N ALA A 383 -108.27 12.98 -67.89
CA ALA A 383 -109.43 13.23 -67.02
C ALA A 383 -109.69 12.07 -66.03
N ASP A 384 -109.75 10.84 -66.53
CA ASP A 384 -110.01 9.65 -65.70
C ASP A 384 -108.82 9.36 -64.76
N ALA A 385 -107.58 9.48 -65.27
CA ALA A 385 -106.37 9.38 -64.45
C ALA A 385 -106.11 10.62 -63.59
N GLU A 386 -106.78 11.76 -63.76
CA GLU A 386 -106.71 12.92 -62.85
C GLU A 386 -107.65 12.71 -61.67
N GLU A 387 -108.78 12.03 -61.87
CA GLU A 387 -109.62 11.51 -60.80
C GLU A 387 -108.92 10.37 -60.03
N GLU A 388 -108.24 9.47 -60.73
CA GLU A 388 -107.43 8.40 -60.11
C GLU A 388 -106.19 9.00 -59.42
N LEU A 389 -105.40 9.86 -60.08
CA LEU A 389 -104.34 10.65 -59.42
C LEU A 389 -104.88 11.56 -58.32
N LYS A 390 -106.14 12.01 -58.30
CA LYS A 390 -106.66 12.76 -57.13
C LYS A 390 -106.81 11.84 -55.92
N ARG A 391 -107.33 10.62 -56.10
CA ARG A 391 -107.43 9.60 -55.03
C ARG A 391 -106.06 9.10 -54.60
N ASP A 392 -105.17 8.84 -55.55
CA ASP A 392 -103.84 8.33 -55.27
C ASP A 392 -102.87 9.43 -54.82
N ARG A 393 -103.02 10.70 -55.23
CA ARG A 393 -102.34 11.84 -54.56
C ARG A 393 -102.87 12.05 -53.15
N ALA A 394 -104.16 11.82 -52.87
CA ALA A 394 -104.67 11.90 -51.51
C ALA A 394 -104.05 10.82 -50.61
N ARG A 395 -104.05 9.56 -51.08
CA ARG A 395 -103.34 8.43 -50.42
C ARG A 395 -101.84 8.72 -50.27
N GLN A 396 -101.17 9.11 -51.35
CA GLN A 396 -99.75 9.47 -51.37
C GLN A 396 -99.44 10.65 -50.44
N MET A 397 -100.31 11.67 -50.34
CA MET A 397 -100.13 12.76 -49.37
C MET A 397 -100.33 12.27 -47.94
N GLU A 398 -101.27 11.37 -47.67
CA GLU A 398 -101.39 10.75 -46.35
C GLU A 398 -100.20 9.86 -46.01
N ASP A 399 -99.69 9.09 -46.97
CA ASP A 399 -98.60 8.15 -46.77
C ASP A 399 -97.23 8.87 -46.73
N ILE A 400 -97.07 9.98 -47.45
CA ILE A 400 -95.99 10.95 -47.24
C ILE A 400 -96.12 11.60 -45.84
N ARG A 401 -97.32 12.01 -45.40
CA ARG A 401 -97.50 12.56 -44.03
C ARG A 401 -97.19 11.52 -42.94
N LYS A 402 -97.57 10.26 -43.14
CA LYS A 402 -97.21 9.13 -42.25
C LYS A 402 -95.69 8.89 -42.29
N GLY A 403 -95.08 8.90 -43.48
CA GLY A 403 -93.64 8.80 -43.69
C GLY A 403 -92.87 9.90 -42.96
N GLN A 404 -93.20 11.16 -43.24
CA GLN A 404 -92.62 12.35 -42.58
C GLN A 404 -92.82 12.32 -41.06
N ALA A 405 -93.98 11.87 -40.56
CA ALA A 405 -94.19 11.71 -39.12
C ALA A 405 -93.28 10.62 -38.50
N LEU A 406 -93.04 9.53 -39.22
CA LEU A 406 -92.12 8.46 -38.81
C LEU A 406 -90.64 8.87 -38.95
N GLU A 407 -90.30 9.69 -39.94
CA GLU A 407 -88.97 10.28 -40.14
C GLU A 407 -88.67 11.27 -39.02
N ILE A 408 -89.54 12.26 -38.77
CA ILE A 408 -89.40 13.23 -37.66
C ILE A 408 -89.35 12.51 -36.30
N ALA A 409 -90.11 11.42 -36.12
CA ALA A 409 -90.03 10.60 -34.90
C ALA A 409 -88.68 9.88 -34.77
N ARG A 410 -88.11 9.40 -35.88
CA ARG A 410 -86.80 8.73 -35.93
C ARG A 410 -85.66 9.74 -35.72
N GLU A 411 -85.63 10.83 -36.48
CA GLU A 411 -84.68 11.94 -36.33
C GLU A 411 -84.66 12.45 -34.88
N ARG A 412 -85.83 12.58 -34.24
CA ARG A 412 -85.92 12.98 -32.83
C ARG A 412 -85.34 11.94 -31.87
N GLN A 413 -85.51 10.64 -32.14
CA GLN A 413 -84.87 9.58 -31.36
C GLN A 413 -83.35 9.53 -31.57
N GLU A 414 -82.89 9.70 -32.81
CA GLU A 414 -81.48 9.76 -33.18
C GLU A 414 -80.80 11.00 -32.56
N PHE A 415 -81.46 12.17 -32.62
CA PHE A 415 -81.01 13.39 -31.94
C PHE A 415 -80.87 13.19 -30.43
N PHE A 416 -81.85 12.56 -29.76
CA PHE A 416 -81.73 12.28 -28.32
C PHE A 416 -80.63 11.25 -28.00
N GLN A 417 -80.38 10.27 -28.88
CA GLN A 417 -79.26 9.35 -28.73
C GLN A 417 -77.90 10.05 -28.89
N VAL A 418 -77.75 10.87 -29.94
CA VAL A 418 -76.53 11.68 -30.19
C VAL A 418 -76.29 12.66 -29.04
N ALA A 419 -77.31 13.39 -28.59
CA ALA A 419 -77.19 14.32 -27.46
C ALA A 419 -76.79 13.60 -26.16
N LYS A 420 -77.32 12.40 -25.91
CA LYS A 420 -76.90 11.56 -24.77
C LYS A 420 -75.44 11.13 -24.89
N VAL A 421 -75.01 10.66 -26.05
CA VAL A 421 -73.60 10.26 -26.29
C VAL A 421 -72.67 11.45 -26.08
N GLN A 422 -72.98 12.63 -26.66
CA GLN A 422 -72.22 13.86 -26.47
C GLN A 422 -72.14 14.28 -24.99
N GLN A 423 -73.24 14.16 -24.24
CA GLN A 423 -73.25 14.46 -22.80
C GLN A 423 -72.41 13.46 -21.99
N GLU A 424 -72.46 12.18 -22.34
CA GLU A 424 -71.58 11.17 -21.73
C GLU A 424 -70.10 11.39 -22.08
N GLU A 425 -69.78 11.77 -23.31
CA GLU A 425 -68.40 12.08 -23.75
C GLU A 425 -67.86 13.33 -23.06
N TYR A 426 -68.66 14.41 -22.97
CA TYR A 426 -68.32 15.60 -22.20
C TYR A 426 -68.01 15.26 -20.74
N ASN A 427 -68.86 14.45 -20.09
CA ASN A 427 -68.63 14.00 -18.71
C ASN A 427 -67.33 13.17 -18.59
N LYS A 428 -67.08 12.24 -19.52
CA LYS A 428 -65.84 11.44 -19.59
C LYS A 428 -64.60 12.33 -19.80
N GLU A 429 -64.71 13.41 -20.58
CA GLU A 429 -63.62 14.36 -20.84
C GLU A 429 -63.34 15.26 -19.62
N GLN A 430 -64.38 15.76 -18.95
CA GLN A 430 -64.23 16.52 -17.69
C GLN A 430 -63.61 15.65 -16.58
N GLU A 431 -64.00 14.38 -16.47
CA GLU A 431 -63.41 13.46 -15.50
C GLU A 431 -61.93 13.17 -15.81
N LYS A 432 -61.56 12.99 -17.09
CA LYS A 432 -60.15 12.90 -17.53
C LYS A 432 -59.37 14.16 -17.15
N LYS A 433 -59.91 15.35 -17.44
CA LYS A 433 -59.30 16.66 -17.08
C LYS A 433 -59.15 16.81 -15.56
N ARG A 434 -60.11 16.32 -14.76
CA ARG A 434 -60.03 16.32 -13.29
C ARG A 434 -58.91 15.40 -12.79
N LYS A 435 -58.87 14.15 -13.28
CA LYS A 435 -57.82 13.16 -12.95
C LYS A 435 -56.42 13.62 -13.36
N GLN A 436 -56.27 14.27 -14.51
CA GLN A 436 -54.99 14.88 -14.93
C GLN A 436 -54.55 16.02 -14.00
N ARG A 437 -55.47 16.89 -13.57
CA ARG A 437 -55.17 17.96 -12.58
C ARG A 437 -54.79 17.38 -11.21
N GLU A 438 -55.52 16.37 -10.74
CA GLU A 438 -55.23 15.65 -9.50
C GLU A 438 -53.83 15.00 -9.53
N ALA A 439 -53.51 14.30 -10.63
CA ALA A 439 -52.19 13.70 -10.85
C ALA A 439 -51.07 14.74 -10.91
N ALA A 440 -51.26 15.85 -11.64
CA ALA A 440 -50.28 16.93 -11.72
C ALA A 440 -50.02 17.60 -10.36
N VAL A 441 -51.06 17.77 -9.53
CA VAL A 441 -50.93 18.29 -8.16
C VAL A 441 -50.19 17.29 -7.26
N CYS A 442 -50.43 15.99 -7.39
CA CYS A 442 -49.69 14.97 -6.65
C CYS A 442 -48.21 14.93 -7.06
N HIS A 443 -47.94 14.87 -8.37
CA HIS A 443 -46.57 14.90 -8.91
C HIS A 443 -45.81 16.17 -8.50
N ARG A 444 -46.46 17.34 -8.48
CA ARG A 444 -45.86 18.58 -7.95
C ARG A 444 -45.52 18.48 -6.47
N LYS A 445 -46.41 17.90 -5.63
CA LYS A 445 -46.13 17.68 -4.20
C LYS A 445 -44.96 16.72 -4.00
N GLU A 446 -44.86 15.70 -4.84
CA GLU A 446 -43.80 14.68 -4.79
C GLU A 446 -42.44 15.23 -5.24
N LEU A 447 -42.41 16.05 -6.30
CA LEU A 447 -41.21 16.82 -6.68
C LEU A 447 -40.76 17.77 -5.55
N LEU A 448 -41.70 18.47 -4.88
CA LEU A 448 -41.36 19.35 -3.76
C LEU A 448 -40.81 18.57 -2.55
N LYS A 449 -41.29 17.35 -2.30
CA LYS A 449 -40.67 16.45 -1.31
C LYS A 449 -39.25 16.07 -1.72
N GLN A 450 -39.05 15.59 -2.94
CA GLN A 450 -37.72 15.18 -3.44
C GLN A 450 -36.70 16.33 -3.45
N ILE A 451 -37.14 17.57 -3.69
CA ILE A 451 -36.30 18.76 -3.58
C ILE A 451 -35.92 19.02 -2.11
N ASN A 452 -36.88 18.99 -1.19
CA ASN A 452 -36.62 19.18 0.24
C ASN A 452 -35.72 18.06 0.81
N GLU A 453 -35.95 16.81 0.43
CA GLU A 453 -35.15 15.64 0.82
C GLU A 453 -33.71 15.78 0.31
N LYS A 454 -33.50 16.22 -0.94
CA LYS A 454 -32.16 16.47 -1.49
C LYS A 454 -31.43 17.66 -0.87
N GLU A 455 -32.13 18.74 -0.52
CA GLU A 455 -31.52 19.85 0.21
C GLU A 455 -31.21 19.49 1.67
N LEU A 456 -32.05 18.67 2.33
CA LEU A 456 -31.71 18.09 3.64
C LEU A 456 -30.47 17.20 3.56
N GLU A 457 -30.41 16.25 2.62
CA GLU A 457 -29.21 15.44 2.36
C GLU A 457 -27.97 16.30 2.09
N ARG A 458 -28.13 17.42 1.37
CA ARG A 458 -27.03 18.34 1.03
C ARG A 458 -26.53 19.08 2.26
N ILE A 459 -27.44 19.57 3.11
CA ILE A 459 -27.13 20.20 4.40
C ILE A 459 -26.47 19.21 5.35
N GLU A 460 -26.96 17.97 5.43
CA GLU A 460 -26.35 16.91 6.24
C GLU A 460 -24.94 16.54 5.76
N LYS A 461 -24.74 16.36 4.44
CA LYS A 461 -23.40 16.12 3.87
C LYS A 461 -22.45 17.30 4.05
N GLN A 462 -22.97 18.53 4.17
CA GLN A 462 -22.17 19.71 4.47
C GLN A 462 -21.83 19.82 5.97
N LYS A 463 -22.75 19.43 6.86
CA LYS A 463 -22.49 19.28 8.31
C LYS A 463 -21.47 18.18 8.58
N GLN A 464 -21.66 16.99 8.02
CA GLN A 464 -20.72 15.86 8.13
C GLN A 464 -19.30 16.27 7.72
N LYS A 465 -19.13 16.95 6.59
CA LYS A 465 -17.80 17.48 6.17
C LYS A 465 -17.23 18.53 7.11
N PHE A 466 -18.06 19.30 7.80
CA PHE A 466 -17.62 20.28 8.79
C PHE A 466 -17.20 19.60 10.10
N GLU A 467 -18.01 18.63 10.57
CA GLU A 467 -17.76 17.79 11.74
C GLU A 467 -16.51 16.91 11.54
N GLU A 468 -16.34 16.29 10.36
CA GLU A 468 -15.10 15.64 9.91
C GLU A 468 -13.91 16.62 9.94
N GLY A 469 -14.11 17.84 9.42
CA GLY A 469 -13.10 18.90 9.42
C GLY A 469 -12.75 19.44 10.82
N GLU A 470 -13.64 19.34 11.80
CA GLU A 470 -13.36 19.64 13.22
C GLU A 470 -12.68 18.46 13.91
N ALA A 471 -13.13 17.22 13.67
CA ALA A 471 -12.50 16.01 14.18
C ALA A 471 -11.03 15.90 13.70
N ILE A 472 -10.75 16.12 12.42
CA ILE A 472 -9.39 16.10 11.85
C ILE A 472 -8.53 17.20 12.48
N ARG A 473 -9.07 18.40 12.75
CA ARG A 473 -8.32 19.47 13.44
C ARG A 473 -8.01 19.10 14.88
N LEU A 474 -8.98 18.56 15.62
CA LEU A 474 -8.79 18.08 17.00
C LEU A 474 -7.78 16.92 17.06
N GLU A 475 -7.84 15.96 16.14
CA GLU A 475 -6.85 14.89 16.03
C GLU A 475 -5.44 15.42 15.73
N GLN A 476 -5.30 16.41 14.84
CA GLN A 476 -4.03 17.06 14.55
C GLN A 476 -3.48 17.84 15.75
N GLU A 477 -4.34 18.56 16.48
CA GLU A 477 -3.95 19.25 17.71
C GLU A 477 -3.48 18.26 18.79
N ILE A 478 -4.26 17.21 19.05
CA ILE A 478 -3.92 16.12 19.99
C ILE A 478 -2.62 15.42 19.57
N ARG A 479 -2.43 15.10 18.28
CA ARG A 479 -1.17 14.56 17.73
C ARG A 479 0.00 15.51 17.99
N SER A 480 -0.17 16.81 17.73
CA SER A 480 0.89 17.80 17.97
C SER A 480 1.25 17.96 19.45
N LEU A 481 0.26 17.88 20.35
CA LEU A 481 0.47 17.94 21.80
C LEU A 481 1.18 16.68 22.31
N ASN A 482 0.76 15.50 21.83
CA ASN A 482 1.42 14.23 22.13
C ASN A 482 2.89 14.24 21.66
N ILE A 483 3.17 14.68 20.42
CA ILE A 483 4.54 14.84 19.90
C ILE A 483 5.35 15.79 20.79
N LYS A 484 4.84 16.98 21.12
CA LYS A 484 5.52 17.94 22.02
C LYS A 484 5.81 17.33 23.40
N GLN A 485 4.92 16.50 23.96
CA GLN A 485 5.15 15.79 25.22
C GLN A 485 6.22 14.70 25.09
N ILE A 486 6.23 13.92 24.00
CA ILE A 486 7.26 12.90 23.73
C ILE A 486 8.64 13.55 23.61
N LEU A 487 8.74 14.65 22.85
CA LEU A 487 9.98 15.39 22.67
C LEU A 487 10.50 15.97 24.01
N LYS A 488 9.61 16.50 24.86
CA LYS A 488 9.95 16.93 26.23
C LYS A 488 10.50 15.78 27.07
N LYS A 489 9.80 14.64 27.12
CA LYS A 489 10.26 13.42 27.80
C LYS A 489 11.63 12.97 27.29
N LYS A 490 11.86 12.96 25.97
CA LYS A 490 13.16 12.60 25.39
C LYS A 490 14.28 13.56 25.83
N VAL A 491 14.05 14.88 25.77
CA VAL A 491 15.01 15.89 26.27
C VAL A 491 15.28 15.71 27.79
N GLU A 492 14.27 15.32 28.57
CA GLU A 492 14.44 14.99 30.00
C GLU A 492 15.23 13.69 30.22
N THR A 493 15.01 12.64 29.43
CA THR A 493 15.87 11.44 29.51
C THR A 493 17.33 11.75 29.18
N LEU A 494 17.64 12.74 28.34
CA LEU A 494 19.05 13.15 28.13
C LEU A 494 19.65 13.86 29.35
N LYS A 495 18.85 14.64 30.10
CA LYS A 495 19.27 15.24 31.38
C LYS A 495 19.54 14.14 32.42
N GLN A 496 18.69 13.11 32.48
CA GLN A 496 18.84 11.96 33.37
C GLN A 496 20.05 11.09 33.02
N ASN A 497 20.35 10.90 31.73
CA ASN A 497 21.52 10.15 31.24
C ASN A 497 22.83 10.97 31.29
N ASN A 498 22.92 12.01 32.13
CA ASN A 498 24.12 12.82 32.36
C ASN A 498 24.79 13.42 31.10
N VAL A 499 24.03 13.63 30.01
CA VAL A 499 24.58 14.26 28.79
C VAL A 499 24.95 15.72 29.10
N PRO A 500 26.15 16.21 28.72
CA PRO A 500 26.58 17.56 29.06
C PRO A 500 25.58 18.64 28.61
N LYS A 501 25.25 19.56 29.52
CA LYS A 501 24.12 20.51 29.40
C LYS A 501 24.10 21.27 28.06
N LYS A 502 25.26 21.62 27.49
CA LYS A 502 25.38 22.29 26.19
C LYS A 502 24.67 21.53 25.07
N PHE A 503 24.96 20.24 24.91
CA PHE A 503 24.33 19.40 23.89
C PHE A 503 22.83 19.23 24.14
N VAL A 504 22.41 19.14 25.40
CA VAL A 504 20.97 19.06 25.75
C VAL A 504 20.24 20.35 25.38
N THR A 505 20.84 21.52 25.56
CA THR A 505 20.27 22.80 25.11
C THR A 505 20.26 22.95 23.59
N ASP A 506 21.27 22.43 22.88
CA ASP A 506 21.25 22.41 21.41
C ASP A 506 20.17 21.48 20.85
N VAL A 507 19.98 20.29 21.42
CA VAL A 507 18.86 19.39 21.08
C VAL A 507 17.52 20.07 21.34
N ALA A 508 17.31 20.64 22.53
CA ALA A 508 16.05 21.33 22.85
C ALA A 508 15.74 22.47 21.87
N ARG A 509 16.74 23.27 21.52
CA ARG A 509 16.64 24.34 20.51
C ARG A 509 16.31 23.81 19.11
N GLN A 510 16.94 22.71 18.68
CA GLN A 510 16.67 22.09 17.37
C GLN A 510 15.29 21.42 17.29
N LEU A 511 14.73 20.99 18.42
CA LEU A 511 13.39 20.38 18.49
C LEU A 511 12.27 21.41 18.76
N GLY A 512 12.59 22.64 19.16
CA GLY A 512 11.61 23.68 19.51
C GLY A 512 10.87 23.41 20.83
N VAL A 513 11.60 22.95 21.86
CA VAL A 513 11.06 22.28 23.08
C VAL A 513 11.33 23.03 24.39
#